data_AF-A0A2N5Y7H2-F1
#
_entry.id   AF-A0A2N5Y7H2-F1
#
_cell.length_a   1.000
_cell.length_b   1.000
_cell.length_c   1.000
_cell.angle_alpha   90.00
_cell.angle_beta   90.00
_cell.angle_gamma   90.00
#
_symmetry.space_group_name_H-M   'P 1'
#
loop_
_entity.id
_entity.type
_entity.pdbx_description
1 polymer ?
#
loop_
_entity_poly.entity_id
_entity_poly.type
_entity_poly.pdbx_seq_one_letter_code
_entity_poly.pdbx_strand_id
1 'polypeptide(L)'
;MNMSKVVFGFFVLLAVTLNFGFFIGDIDNPDHHNVYELFAALVVGLIATVLKFGERSQIGAVLLASSLVVDLQLIAAAIIWAVAANMTDGGVTPAVMASIVSLSGGALLANLLSLVLLTLETAGLGR
;
A
#
# COMPACT_ATOMS: atom_id res chain seq x y z
N MET A 1 -23.83 10.79 -9.91
CA MET A 1 -22.58 10.25 -9.33
C MET A 1 -21.57 10.04 -10.46
N ASN A 2 -20.30 10.35 -10.25
CA ASN A 2 -19.26 10.18 -11.28
C ASN A 2 -18.59 8.80 -11.08
N MET A 3 -18.81 7.87 -12.01
CA MET A 3 -18.29 6.50 -11.91
C MET A 3 -16.77 6.41 -11.86
N SER A 4 -16.05 7.31 -12.55
CA SER A 4 -14.58 7.35 -12.50
C SER A 4 -14.07 7.63 -11.09
N LYS A 5 -14.76 8.51 -10.33
CA LYS A 5 -14.42 8.77 -8.93
C LYS A 5 -14.74 7.59 -8.01
N VAL A 6 -15.81 6.85 -8.30
CA VAL A 6 -16.17 5.64 -7.53
C VAL A 6 -15.13 4.55 -7.74
N VAL A 7 -14.72 4.29 -8.98
CA VAL A 7 -13.69 3.29 -9.31
C VAL A 7 -12.36 3.66 -8.65
N PHE A 8 -11.97 4.94 -8.71
CA PHE A 8 -10.76 5.42 -8.04
C PHE A 8 -10.82 5.19 -6.52
N GLY A 9 -11.89 5.64 -5.86
CA GLY A 9 -12.06 5.46 -4.41
C GLY A 9 -12.08 3.98 -4.00
N PHE A 10 -12.68 3.12 -4.82
CA PHE A 10 -12.69 1.67 -4.60
C PHE A 10 -11.27 1.09 -4.55
N PHE A 11 -10.42 1.37 -5.55
CA PHE A 11 -9.06 0.84 -5.59
C PHE A 11 -8.18 1.39 -4.47
N VAL A 12 -8.34 2.67 -4.11
CA VAL A 12 -7.62 3.26 -2.96
C VAL A 12 -8.02 2.56 -1.66
N LEU A 13 -9.33 2.43 -1.40
CA LEU A 13 -9.82 1.76 -0.20
C LEU A 13 -9.38 0.29 -0.14
N LEU A 14 -9.50 -0.43 -1.26
CA LEU A 14 -9.09 -1.83 -1.35
C LEU A 14 -7.58 -1.99 -1.11
N ALA A 15 -6.74 -1.11 -1.65
CA ALA A 15 -5.29 -1.14 -1.43
C ALA A 15 -4.96 -0.92 0.06
N VAL A 16 -5.64 0.03 0.72
CA VAL A 16 -5.46 0.29 2.15
C VAL A 16 -5.86 -0.93 2.98
N THR A 17 -7.02 -1.54 2.71
CA THR A 17 -7.50 -2.67 3.51
C THR A 17 -6.69 -3.94 3.30
N LEU A 18 -6.20 -4.19 2.08
CA LEU A 18 -5.30 -5.33 1.80
C LEU A 18 -3.94 -5.13 2.48
N ASN A 19 -3.37 -3.93 2.43
CA ASN A 19 -2.14 -3.61 3.13
C ASN A 19 -2.32 -3.76 4.66
N PHE A 20 -3.46 -3.30 5.19
CA PHE A 20 -3.79 -3.49 6.60
C PHE A 20 -3.93 -4.97 6.97
N GLY A 21 -4.56 -5.78 6.13
CA GLY A 21 -4.66 -7.23 6.31
C GLY A 21 -3.29 -7.90 6.40
N PHE A 22 -2.36 -7.52 5.51
CA PHE A 22 -0.99 -8.01 5.59
C PHE A 22 -0.25 -7.48 6.84
N PHE A 23 -0.46 -6.23 7.24
CA PHE A 23 0.28 -5.59 8.33
C PHE A 23 -0.13 -6.08 9.72
N ILE A 24 -1.39 -6.46 9.92
CA ILE A 24 -1.91 -6.83 11.24
C ILE A 24 -1.41 -8.22 11.67
N GLY A 25 -0.78 -8.30 12.85
CA GLY A 25 -0.21 -9.54 13.38
C GLY A 25 1.04 -9.28 14.22
N ASP A 26 1.60 -10.36 14.77
CA ASP A 26 2.93 -10.28 15.41
C ASP A 26 4.01 -10.08 14.33
N ILE A 27 4.67 -8.93 14.41
CA ILE A 27 5.60 -8.40 13.39
C ILE A 27 6.70 -9.38 12.96
N ASP A 28 7.12 -10.27 13.84
CA ASP A 28 8.21 -11.21 13.63
C ASP A 28 7.73 -12.64 13.33
N ASN A 29 6.42 -12.90 13.33
CA ASN A 29 5.86 -14.23 13.06
C ASN A 29 5.43 -14.37 11.59
N PRO A 30 6.16 -15.16 10.76
CA PRO A 30 5.81 -15.33 9.35
C PRO A 30 4.43 -15.96 9.11
N ASP A 31 3.91 -16.76 10.04
CA ASP A 31 2.62 -17.45 9.88
C ASP A 31 1.42 -16.49 9.96
N HIS A 32 1.62 -15.28 10.51
CA HIS A 32 0.58 -14.26 10.60
C HIS A 32 0.47 -13.41 9.32
N HIS A 33 1.46 -13.46 8.43
CA HIS A 33 1.57 -12.55 7.29
C HIS A 33 1.48 -13.33 5.97
N ASN A 34 0.45 -13.08 5.18
CA ASN A 34 0.22 -13.83 3.94
C ASN A 34 0.84 -13.16 2.72
N VAL A 35 1.72 -13.88 2.00
CA VAL A 35 2.35 -13.41 0.75
C VAL A 35 1.33 -12.97 -0.31
N TYR A 36 0.16 -13.62 -0.38
CA TYR A 36 -0.89 -13.27 -1.33
C TYR A 36 -1.53 -11.91 -0.99
N GLU A 37 -1.62 -11.56 0.29
CA GLU A 37 -2.13 -10.25 0.71
C GLU A 37 -1.13 -9.14 0.39
N LEU A 38 0.16 -9.37 0.63
CA LEU A 38 1.23 -8.44 0.22
C LEU A 38 1.19 -8.18 -1.29
N PHE A 39 1.11 -9.26 -2.08
CA PHE A 39 1.04 -9.18 -3.52
C PHE A 39 -0.23 -8.48 -4.02
N ALA A 40 -1.38 -8.82 -3.44
CA ALA A 40 -2.64 -8.16 -3.77
C ALA A 40 -2.61 -6.67 -3.40
N ALA A 41 -2.09 -6.30 -2.24
CA ALA A 41 -1.91 -4.91 -1.83
C ALA A 41 -1.04 -4.13 -2.82
N LEU A 42 0.07 -4.73 -3.28
CA LEU A 42 0.94 -4.14 -4.29
C LEU A 42 0.22 -3.94 -5.63
N VAL A 43 -0.43 -4.98 -6.17
CA VAL A 43 -1.09 -4.90 -7.47
C VAL A 43 -2.24 -3.90 -7.46
N VAL A 44 -3.07 -3.93 -6.42
CA VAL A 44 -4.19 -2.99 -6.26
C VAL A 44 -3.66 -1.56 -6.05
N GLY A 45 -2.57 -1.39 -5.29
CA GLY A 45 -1.86 -0.13 -5.13
C GLY A 45 -1.40 0.47 -6.46
N LEU A 46 -0.75 -0.33 -7.30
CA LEU A 46 -0.32 0.08 -8.64
C LEU A 46 -1.50 0.50 -9.52
N ILE A 47 -2.63 -0.22 -9.48
CA ILE A 47 -3.84 0.18 -10.20
C ILE A 47 -4.35 1.54 -9.70
N ALA A 48 -4.41 1.74 -8.37
CA ALA A 48 -4.79 3.01 -7.78
C ALA A 48 -3.86 4.15 -8.22
N THR A 49 -2.55 3.89 -8.28
CA THR A 49 -1.54 4.85 -8.77
C THR A 49 -1.75 5.20 -10.23
N VAL A 50 -2.00 4.22 -11.11
CA VAL A 50 -2.31 4.46 -12.53
C VAL A 50 -3.55 5.34 -12.69
N LEU A 51 -4.60 5.09 -11.90
CA LEU A 51 -5.84 5.87 -11.93
C LEU A 51 -5.65 7.33 -11.43
N LYS A 52 -4.59 7.62 -10.67
CA LYS A 52 -4.24 8.99 -10.26
C LYS A 52 -3.59 9.80 -11.39
N PHE A 53 -3.05 9.15 -12.42
CA PHE A 53 -2.49 9.86 -13.56
C PHE A 53 -3.61 10.55 -14.35
N GLY A 54 -3.54 11.87 -14.41
CA GLY A 54 -4.54 12.70 -15.08
C GLY A 54 -5.06 13.84 -14.22
N GLU A 55 -4.87 13.79 -12.90
CA GLU A 55 -5.15 14.95 -12.05
C GLU A 55 -3.98 15.95 -12.07
N ARG A 56 -4.28 17.22 -12.33
CA ARG A 56 -3.35 18.35 -12.38
C ARG A 56 -3.43 19.25 -11.15
N SER A 57 -4.28 18.94 -10.17
CA SER A 57 -4.34 19.73 -8.92
C SER A 57 -3.13 19.48 -8.01
N GLN A 58 -2.84 20.46 -7.13
CA GLN A 58 -1.83 20.33 -6.07
C GLN A 58 -2.11 19.14 -5.15
N ILE A 59 -3.38 18.94 -4.78
CA ILE A 59 -3.82 17.79 -3.98
C ILE A 59 -3.61 16.48 -4.75
N GLY A 60 -3.92 16.46 -6.05
CA GLY A 60 -3.64 15.34 -6.94
C GLY A 60 -2.16 14.97 -7.00
N ALA A 61 -1.26 15.96 -7.01
CA ALA A 61 0.19 15.72 -6.97
C ALA A 61 0.64 15.07 -5.65
N VAL A 62 0.11 15.51 -4.51
CA VAL A 62 0.42 14.91 -3.19
C VAL A 62 -0.16 13.50 -3.08
N LEU A 63 -1.39 13.29 -3.56
CA LEU A 63 -2.01 11.96 -3.62
C LEU A 63 -1.23 11.00 -4.53
N LEU A 64 -0.67 11.49 -5.64
CA LEU A 64 0.18 10.69 -6.50
C LEU A 64 1.50 10.35 -5.79
N ALA A 65 2.12 11.32 -5.13
CA ALA A 65 3.36 11.11 -4.39
C ALA A 65 3.18 10.06 -3.27
N SER A 66 2.08 10.12 -2.51
CA SER A 66 1.79 9.12 -1.48
C SER A 66 1.59 7.73 -2.07
N SER A 67 0.91 7.61 -3.22
CA SER A 67 0.76 6.37 -3.97
C SER A 67 2.11 5.76 -4.40
N LEU A 68 3.02 6.60 -4.90
CA LEU A 68 4.37 6.14 -5.28
C LEU A 68 5.19 5.66 -4.07
N VAL A 69 5.04 6.31 -2.92
CA VAL A 69 5.67 5.86 -1.67
C VAL A 69 5.12 4.50 -1.23
N VAL A 70 3.81 4.28 -1.34
CA VAL A 70 3.16 2.98 -1.07
C VAL A 70 3.76 1.91 -1.98
N ASP A 71 3.78 2.17 -3.29
CA ASP A 71 4.27 1.20 -4.28
C ASP A 71 5.74 0.85 -4.04
N LEU A 72 6.60 1.83 -3.80
CA LEU A 72 8.02 1.58 -3.53
C LEU A 72 8.24 0.72 -2.28
N GLN A 73 7.50 0.98 -1.22
CA GLN A 73 7.62 0.21 0.02
C GLN A 73 7.08 -1.22 -0.14
N LEU A 74 5.94 -1.40 -0.82
CA LEU A 74 5.37 -2.72 -1.08
C LEU A 74 6.23 -3.53 -2.06
N ILE A 75 6.84 -2.89 -3.07
CA ILE A 75 7.81 -3.53 -3.97
C ILE A 75 9.04 -3.99 -3.19
N ALA A 76 9.60 -3.12 -2.33
CA ALA A 76 10.75 -3.48 -1.51
C ALA A 76 10.42 -4.67 -0.58
N ALA A 77 9.26 -4.64 0.07
CA ALA A 77 8.77 -5.74 0.90
C ALA A 77 8.64 -7.05 0.11
N ALA A 78 8.05 -7.00 -1.10
CA ALA A 78 7.90 -8.15 -1.98
C ALA A 78 9.25 -8.72 -2.46
N ILE A 79 10.22 -7.86 -2.79
CA ILE A 79 11.57 -8.28 -3.18
C ILE A 79 12.26 -8.99 -2.02
N ILE A 80 12.22 -8.41 -0.81
CA ILE A 80 12.83 -9.01 0.38
C ILE A 80 12.20 -10.39 0.67
N TRP A 81 10.88 -10.49 0.59
CA TRP A 81 10.19 -11.77 0.73
C TRP A 81 10.68 -12.78 -0.32
N ALA A 82 10.69 -12.40 -1.60
CA ALA A 82 11.06 -13.30 -2.69
C ALA A 82 12.50 -13.83 -2.55
N VAL A 83 13.44 -12.96 -2.18
CA VAL A 83 14.84 -13.32 -1.93
C VAL A 83 14.94 -14.27 -0.73
N ALA A 84 14.30 -13.95 0.38
CA ALA A 84 14.37 -14.80 1.58
C ALA A 84 13.73 -16.17 1.36
N ALA A 85 12.57 -16.23 0.70
CA ALA A 85 11.83 -17.48 0.49
C ALA A 85 12.45 -18.40 -0.58
N ASN A 86 13.14 -17.85 -1.59
CA ASN A 86 13.59 -18.64 -2.75
C ASN A 86 15.12 -18.67 -2.94
N MET A 87 15.87 -17.75 -2.34
CA MET A 87 17.32 -17.61 -2.58
C MET A 87 18.16 -17.82 -1.32
N THR A 88 17.55 -17.98 -0.15
CA THR A 88 18.27 -18.24 1.12
C THR A 88 17.84 -19.56 1.74
N ASP A 89 18.80 -20.32 2.24
CA ASP A 89 18.55 -21.65 2.84
C ASP A 89 17.73 -21.57 4.15
N GLY A 90 17.69 -20.39 4.80
CA GLY A 90 16.99 -20.16 6.06
C GLY A 90 15.51 -19.75 5.92
N GLY A 91 15.02 -19.54 4.70
CA GLY A 91 13.65 -19.07 4.45
C GLY A 91 13.36 -17.68 5.05
N VAL A 92 12.08 -17.40 5.29
CA VAL A 92 11.66 -16.13 5.89
C VAL A 92 11.82 -16.20 7.41
N THR A 93 12.98 -15.76 7.89
CA THR A 93 13.27 -15.70 9.33
C THR A 93 12.47 -14.58 10.04
N PRO A 94 12.31 -14.62 11.37
CA PRO A 94 11.60 -13.58 12.12
C PRO A 94 12.13 -12.16 11.91
N ALA A 95 13.47 -12.00 11.82
CA ALA A 95 14.09 -10.70 11.57
C ALA A 95 13.79 -10.15 10.17
N VAL A 96 13.75 -11.04 9.17
CA VAL A 96 13.36 -10.69 7.80
C VAL A 96 11.89 -10.33 7.75
N MET A 97 11.03 -11.12 8.41
CA MET A 97 9.59 -10.83 8.49
C MET A 97 9.34 -9.45 9.09
N ALA A 98 10.00 -9.14 10.21
CA ALA A 98 9.87 -7.82 10.84
C ALA A 98 10.27 -6.67 9.90
N SER A 99 11.25 -6.88 9.03
CA SER A 99 11.65 -5.90 8.01
C SER A 99 10.57 -5.73 6.93
N ILE A 100 9.98 -6.82 6.46
CA ILE A 100 8.90 -6.80 5.45
C ILE A 100 7.66 -6.12 6.02
N VAL A 101 7.23 -6.48 7.23
CA VAL A 101 6.07 -5.89 7.90
C VAL A 101 6.30 -4.41 8.21
N SER A 102 7.53 -4.03 8.59
CA SER A 102 7.89 -2.62 8.80
C SER A 102 7.75 -1.78 7.51
N LEU A 103 8.18 -2.30 6.36
CA LEU A 103 7.96 -1.67 5.05
C LEU A 103 6.47 -1.61 4.70
N SER A 104 5.70 -2.65 4.98
CA SER A 104 4.24 -2.58 4.79
C SER A 104 3.59 -1.54 5.70
N GLY A 105 4.10 -1.37 6.93
CA GLY A 105 3.62 -0.36 7.87
C GLY A 105 3.82 1.07 7.36
N GLY A 106 4.97 1.37 6.76
CA GLY A 106 5.18 2.69 6.14
C GLY A 106 4.31 2.89 4.89
N ALA A 107 4.06 1.83 4.11
CA ALA A 107 3.08 1.87 3.02
C ALA A 107 1.66 2.12 3.56
N LEU A 108 1.27 1.49 4.68
CA LEU A 108 -0.02 1.70 5.32
C LEU A 108 -0.22 3.16 5.74
N LEU A 109 0.80 3.77 6.35
CA LEU A 109 0.77 5.20 6.72
C LEU A 109 0.56 6.11 5.51
N ALA A 110 1.25 5.87 4.39
CA ALA A 110 1.07 6.65 3.16
C ALA A 110 -0.33 6.46 2.53
N ASN A 111 -0.89 5.25 2.63
CA ASN A 111 -2.26 4.94 2.23
C ASN A 111 -3.29 5.68 3.09
N LEU A 112 -3.11 5.72 4.41
CA LEU A 112 -3.98 6.46 5.33
C LEU A 112 -3.91 7.97 5.08
N LEU A 113 -2.73 8.52 4.84
CA LEU A 113 -2.57 9.92 4.45
C LEU A 113 -3.36 10.23 3.18
N SER A 114 -3.28 9.34 2.17
CA SER A 114 -4.05 9.48 0.93
C SER A 114 -5.56 9.53 1.18
N LEU A 115 -6.05 8.67 2.07
CA LEU A 115 -7.46 8.61 2.43
C LEU A 115 -7.91 9.89 3.15
N VAL A 116 -7.11 10.39 4.11
CA VAL A 116 -7.39 11.65 4.81
C VAL A 116 -7.47 12.80 3.82
N LEU A 117 -6.49 12.94 2.91
CA LEU A 117 -6.50 13.99 1.90
C LEU A 117 -7.73 13.91 0.98
N LEU A 118 -8.11 12.72 0.55
CA LEU A 118 -9.33 12.50 -0.26
C LEU A 118 -10.60 12.93 0.48
N THR A 119 -10.70 12.62 1.78
CA THR A 119 -11.86 13.02 2.59
C THR A 119 -11.92 14.54 2.80
N LEU A 120 -10.78 15.19 3.01
CA LEU A 120 -10.69 16.65 3.15
C LEU A 120 -11.08 17.37 1.86
N GLU A 121 -10.62 16.87 0.71
CA GLU A 121 -11.01 17.38 -0.61
C GLU A 121 -12.53 17.24 -0.81
N THR A 122 -13.08 16.07 -0.48
CA THR A 122 -14.52 15.79 -0.62
C THR A 122 -15.38 16.64 0.31
N ALA A 123 -14.89 16.95 1.51
CA ALA A 123 -15.56 17.84 2.47
C ALA A 123 -15.49 19.32 2.07
N GLY A 124 -14.76 19.67 1.01
CA GLY A 124 -14.58 21.07 0.58
C GLY A 124 -13.65 21.87 1.48
N LEU A 125 -12.88 21.19 2.35
CA LEU A 125 -11.89 21.78 3.26
C LEU A 125 -10.52 21.98 2.59
N GLY A 126 -10.30 21.39 1.41
CA GLY A 126 -9.07 21.54 0.62
C GLY A 126 -9.03 22.77 -0.30
N ARG A 127 -9.71 23.86 0.07
CA ARG A 127 -9.74 25.11 -0.70
C ARG A 127 -8.69 26.10 -0.22
#